data_AF-A0A1Q8Z5K7-F1
#
_entry.id   AF-A0A1Q8Z5K7-F1
#
_cell.length_a   1.000
_cell.length_b   1.000
_cell.length_c   1.000
_cell.angle_alpha   90.00
_cell.angle_beta   90.00
_cell.angle_gamma   90.00
#
_symmetry.space_group_name_H-M   'P 1'
#
loop_
_entity.id
_entity.type
_entity.pdbx_description
1 polymer ?
#
loop_
_entity_poly.entity_id
_entity_poly.type
_entity_poly.pdbx_seq_one_letter_code
_entity_poly.pdbx_strand_id
1 'polypeptide(L)'
;MTTVLQRAERANVWERFCSWVTSTENRLYVGWFGVLMIPTLLTATICFVIAFIAAPPVDIDGIREPVAGSLLYGNNIISGAVVPSSNAIG
;
A
#
# COMPACT_ATOMS: atom_id res chain seq x y z
N MET A 1 -41.10 6.67 10.85
CA MET A 1 -40.19 5.60 10.36
C MET A 1 -40.22 5.42 8.84
N THR A 2 -41.16 6.03 8.11
CA THR A 2 -41.28 5.97 6.63
C THR A 2 -40.46 7.02 5.89
N THR A 3 -40.14 8.16 6.50
CA THR A 3 -39.43 9.29 5.86
C THR A 3 -37.93 9.05 5.66
N VAL A 4 -37.29 8.19 6.46
CA VAL A 4 -35.86 7.85 6.32
C VAL A 4 -35.63 6.90 5.15
N LEU A 5 -36.51 5.91 4.97
CA LEU A 5 -36.45 4.97 3.83
C LEU A 5 -36.70 5.69 2.49
N GLN A 6 -37.63 6.64 2.46
CA GLN A 6 -37.95 7.42 1.26
C GLN A 6 -36.83 8.40 0.85
N ARG A 7 -35.99 8.83 1.80
CA ARG A 7 -34.81 9.68 1.53
C ARG A 7 -33.64 8.85 1.01
N ALA A 8 -33.46 7.63 1.52
CA ALA A 8 -32.45 6.69 1.01
C ALA A 8 -32.71 6.28 -0.46
N GLU A 9 -33.98 6.16 -0.87
CA GLU A 9 -34.38 5.95 -2.28
C GLU A 9 -34.10 7.16 -3.19
N ARG A 10 -33.97 8.37 -2.65
CA ARG A 10 -33.72 9.62 -3.41
C ARG A 10 -32.27 10.10 -3.38
N ALA A 11 -31.39 9.45 -2.62
CA ALA A 11 -29.99 9.83 -2.52
C ALA A 11 -29.26 9.49 -3.83
N ASN A 12 -28.57 10.48 -4.41
CA ASN A 12 -27.74 10.29 -5.61
C ASN A 12 -26.60 9.28 -5.30
N VAL A 13 -26.08 8.60 -6.33
CA VAL A 13 -24.99 7.62 -6.22
C VAL A 13 -23.80 8.18 -5.44
N TRP A 14 -23.46 9.46 -5.67
CA TRP A 14 -22.39 10.14 -4.93
C TRP A 14 -22.68 10.25 -3.42
N GLU A 15 -23.91 10.59 -3.04
CA GLU A 15 -24.30 10.71 -1.63
C GLU A 15 -24.27 9.33 -0.94
N ARG A 16 -24.71 8.28 -1.64
CA ARG A 16 -24.59 6.89 -1.16
C ARG A 16 -23.13 6.48 -0.98
N PHE A 17 -22.25 6.85 -1.91
CA PHE A 17 -20.81 6.58 -1.81
C PHE A 17 -20.20 7.31 -0.61
N CYS A 18 -20.45 8.61 -0.46
CA CYS A 18 -19.97 9.39 0.68
C CYS A 18 -20.45 8.79 2.01
N SER A 19 -21.75 8.47 2.12
CA SER A 19 -22.32 7.85 3.32
C SER A 19 -21.70 6.49 3.63
N TRP A 20 -21.33 5.70 2.62
CA TRP A 20 -20.66 4.42 2.82
C TRP A 20 -19.19 4.60 3.25
N VAL A 21 -18.45 5.50 2.60
CA VAL A 21 -17.05 5.78 2.94
C VAL A 21 -16.92 6.24 4.39
N THR A 22 -17.85 7.08 4.87
CA THR A 22 -17.85 7.60 6.24
C THR A 22 -18.72 6.79 7.21
N SER A 23 -19.19 5.60 6.83
CA SER A 23 -20.03 4.77 7.71
C SER A 23 -19.22 4.23 8.89
N THR A 24 -19.76 4.37 10.10
CA THR A 24 -19.21 3.81 11.34
C THR A 24 -19.60 2.34 11.54
N GLU A 25 -20.45 1.78 10.68
CA GLU A 25 -20.87 0.38 10.74
C GLU A 25 -19.93 -0.55 9.94
N ASN A 26 -19.01 0.00 9.16
CA ASN A 26 -17.99 -0.78 8.46
C ASN A 26 -17.07 -1.49 9.48
N ARG A 27 -16.81 -2.78 9.28
CA ARG A 27 -15.91 -3.58 10.16
C ARG A 27 -14.51 -2.98 10.30
N LEU A 28 -14.02 -2.38 9.21
CA LEU A 28 -12.83 -1.54 9.17
C LEU A 28 -13.27 -0.20 8.59
N TYR A 29 -13.12 0.86 9.39
CA TYR A 29 -13.48 2.21 8.95
C TYR A 29 -12.62 2.63 7.75
N VAL A 30 -13.26 3.23 6.75
CA VAL A 30 -12.57 3.74 5.54
C VAL A 30 -12.25 5.22 5.73
N GLY A 31 -13.26 6.08 5.68
CA GLY A 31 -13.09 7.53 5.69
C GLY A 31 -12.32 8.05 4.46
N TRP A 32 -12.27 9.38 4.29
CA TRP A 32 -11.59 9.98 3.13
C TRP A 32 -10.08 9.74 3.11
N PHE A 33 -9.44 9.62 4.28
CA PHE A 33 -8.05 9.19 4.36
C PHE A 33 -7.86 7.73 3.93
N GLY A 34 -8.80 6.84 4.27
CA GLY A 34 -8.75 5.43 3.87
C GLY A 34 -8.75 5.23 2.36
N VAL A 35 -9.42 6.11 1.61
CA VAL A 35 -9.43 6.07 0.13
C VAL A 35 -8.02 6.19 -0.45
N LEU A 36 -7.11 6.96 0.17
CA LEU A 36 -5.71 7.04 -0.24
C LEU A 36 -4.83 6.02 0.48
N MET A 37 -5.09 5.78 1.77
CA MET A 37 -4.29 4.89 2.60
C MET A 37 -4.35 3.44 2.11
N ILE A 38 -5.53 2.93 1.79
CA ILE A 38 -5.71 1.53 1.36
C ILE A 38 -4.88 1.21 0.10
N PRO A 39 -5.02 1.94 -1.02
CA PRO A 39 -4.25 1.62 -2.21
C PRO A 39 -2.74 1.85 -2.02
N THR A 40 -2.32 2.90 -1.29
CA THR A 40 -0.89 3.19 -1.09
C THR A 40 -0.21 2.16 -0.20
N LEU A 41 -0.84 1.77 0.92
CA LEU A 41 -0.31 0.72 1.80
C LEU A 41 -0.29 -0.64 1.11
N LEU A 42 -1.35 -1.03 0.40
CA LEU A 42 -1.37 -2.31 -0.31
C LEU A 42 -0.26 -2.37 -1.36
N THR A 43 -0.08 -1.30 -2.14
CA THR A 43 0.98 -1.24 -3.16
C THR A 43 2.37 -1.32 -2.52
N ALA A 44 2.61 -0.56 -1.45
CA ALA A 44 3.88 -0.57 -0.73
C ALA A 44 4.18 -1.96 -0.11
N THR A 45 3.20 -2.58 0.53
CA THR A 45 3.34 -3.92 1.12
C THR A 45 3.64 -4.97 0.08
N ILE A 46 2.90 -4.99 -1.04
CA ILE A 46 3.13 -5.96 -2.13
C ILE A 46 4.53 -5.79 -2.71
N CYS A 47 4.94 -4.55 -3.00
CA CYS A 47 6.27 -4.25 -3.51
C CYS A 47 7.37 -4.69 -2.54
N PHE A 48 7.22 -4.36 -1.25
CA PHE A 48 8.17 -4.74 -0.21
C PHE A 48 8.33 -6.26 -0.12
N VAL A 49 7.22 -7.02 -0.07
CA VAL A 49 7.26 -8.48 0.04
C VAL A 49 7.94 -9.11 -1.17
N ILE A 50 7.60 -8.68 -2.38
CA ILE A 50 8.23 -9.22 -3.61
C ILE A 50 9.72 -8.88 -3.64
N ALA A 51 10.08 -7.63 -3.33
CA ALA A 51 11.47 -7.18 -3.35
C ALA A 51 12.32 -7.92 -2.30
N PHE A 52 11.82 -8.05 -1.08
CA PHE A 52 12.50 -8.76 0.00
C PHE A 52 12.76 -10.24 -0.33
N ILE A 53 11.86 -10.88 -1.08
CA ILE A 53 12.01 -12.28 -1.47
C ILE A 53 12.92 -12.42 -2.69
N ALA A 54 12.73 -11.61 -3.74
CA ALA A 54 13.22 -11.93 -5.07
C ALA A 54 13.93 -10.80 -5.83
N ALA A 55 14.16 -9.63 -5.23
CA ALA A 55 14.87 -8.54 -5.93
C ALA A 55 16.31 -8.95 -6.27
N PRO A 56 16.82 -8.58 -7.46
CA PRO A 56 18.23 -8.73 -7.78
C PRO A 56 19.11 -7.78 -6.93
N PRO A 57 20.43 -7.98 -6.89
CA PRO A 57 21.36 -7.09 -6.21
C PRO A 57 21.28 -5.64 -6.73
N VAL A 58 21.45 -4.67 -5.84
CA VAL A 58 21.29 -3.23 -6.12
C VAL A 58 22.59 -2.48 -5.79
N ASP A 59 23.06 -1.63 -6.70
CA ASP A 59 24.24 -0.77 -6.52
C ASP A 59 23.88 0.50 -5.74
N ILE A 60 23.83 0.36 -4.41
CA ILE A 60 23.45 1.44 -3.49
C ILE A 60 24.40 2.64 -3.57
N ASP A 61 25.71 2.40 -3.62
CA ASP A 61 26.69 3.49 -3.57
C ASP A 61 26.99 4.10 -4.94
N GLY A 62 26.48 3.50 -6.03
CA GLY A 62 26.67 3.99 -7.40
C GLY A 62 28.08 3.76 -7.96
N ILE A 63 28.84 2.87 -7.32
CA ILE A 63 30.24 2.54 -7.67
C ILE A 63 30.34 1.27 -8.49
N ARG A 64 29.20 0.74 -8.98
CA ARG A 64 29.09 -0.54 -9.69
C ARG A 64 29.42 -1.74 -8.80
N GLU A 65 29.05 -1.67 -7.52
CA GLU A 65 29.17 -2.77 -6.56
C GLU A 65 27.78 -3.16 -6.03
N PRO A 66 27.06 -4.09 -6.70
CA PRO A 66 25.71 -4.44 -6.30
C PRO A 66 25.66 -5.24 -4.99
N VAL A 67 24.78 -4.84 -4.08
CA VAL A 67 24.52 -5.50 -2.79
C VAL A 67 23.30 -6.41 -2.91
N ALA A 68 23.46 -7.69 -2.59
CA ALA A 68 22.35 -8.65 -2.53
C ALA A 68 21.53 -8.45 -1.25
N GLY A 69 20.26 -8.07 -1.36
CA GLY A 69 19.38 -7.87 -0.21
C GLY A 69 18.25 -8.91 -0.07
N SER A 70 17.95 -9.69 -1.11
CA SER A 70 16.79 -10.57 -1.09
C SER A 70 17.11 -12.00 -0.64
N LEU A 71 16.06 -12.72 -0.22
CA LEU A 71 16.18 -14.11 0.27
C LEU A 71 16.68 -15.07 -0.81
N LEU A 72 16.16 -14.96 -2.05
CA LEU A 72 16.60 -15.82 -3.16
C LEU A 72 18.05 -15.57 -3.59
N TYR A 73 18.64 -14.43 -3.20
CA TYR A 73 20.04 -14.10 -3.44
C TYR A 73 20.94 -14.33 -2.21
N GLY A 74 20.54 -15.25 -1.32
CA GLY A 74 21.41 -15.78 -0.26
C GLY A 74 21.29 -15.11 1.10
N ASN A 75 20.28 -14.26 1.31
CA ASN A 75 20.01 -13.65 2.62
C ASN A 75 19.02 -14.47 3.46
N ASN A 76 19.11 -14.31 4.77
CA ASN A 76 18.12 -14.79 5.75
C ASN A 76 17.30 -13.61 6.31
N ILE A 77 16.41 -13.86 7.27
CA ILE A 77 15.53 -12.81 7.84
C ILE A 77 16.30 -11.65 8.51
N ILE A 78 17.51 -11.90 9.02
CA ILE A 78 18.34 -10.88 9.70
C ILE A 78 19.17 -10.07 8.68
N SER A 79 19.68 -10.73 7.65
CA SER A 79 20.54 -10.12 6.61
C SER A 79 19.76 -9.52 5.44
N GLY A 80 18.51 -9.96 5.24
CA GLY A 80 17.67 -9.50 4.14
C GLY A 80 17.26 -8.04 4.31
N ALA A 81 17.23 -7.32 3.20
CA ALA A 81 16.80 -5.92 3.13
C ALA A 81 16.28 -5.56 1.73
N VAL A 82 15.37 -4.58 1.67
CA VAL A 82 15.11 -3.85 0.43
C VAL A 82 16.14 -2.72 0.35
N VAL A 83 17.13 -2.89 -0.53
CA VAL A 83 18.28 -1.98 -0.65
C VAL A 83 17.82 -0.61 -1.19
N PRO A 84 18.27 0.51 -0.61
CA PRO A 84 18.03 1.85 -1.14
C PRO A 84 18.44 2.02 -2.61
N SER A 85 17.90 3.07 -3.25
CA SER A 85 18.29 3.45 -4.60
C SER A 85 19.74 3.89 -4.68
N SER A 86 20.33 3.74 -5.88
CA SER A 86 21.72 4.14 -6.14
C SER A 86 21.96 5.63 -5.91
N ASN A 87 23.09 5.99 -5.30
CA ASN A 87 23.59 7.36 -5.20
C ASN A 87 23.80 8.02 -6.58
N ALA A 88 23.89 7.24 -7.66
CA ALA A 88 23.94 7.77 -9.02
C ALA A 88 22.62 8.46 -9.46
N ILE A 89 21.51 8.22 -8.75
CA ILE A 89 20.20 8.85 -9.02
C ILE A 89 20.11 10.22 -8.33
N GLY A 90 20.63 10.36 -7.11
CA GLY A 90 20.55 11.59 -6.31
C GLY A 90 20.66 11.33 -4.82
#